data_AF-A0A357D007-F1
#
_entry.id   AF-A0A357D007-F1
#
_cell.length_a   1.000
_cell.length_b   1.000
_cell.length_c   1.000
_cell.angle_alpha   90.00
_cell.angle_beta   90.00
_cell.angle_gamma   90.00
#
_symmetry.space_group_name_H-M   'P 1'
#
loop_
_entity.id
_entity.type
_entity.pdbx_description
1 polymer ?
#
loop_
_entity_poly.entity_id
_entity_poly.type
_entity_poly.pdbx_seq_one_letter_code
_entity_poly.pdbx_strand_id
1 'polypeptide(L)'
;MTTLYLAIGLIILIAVNIILGSLTAIFGNSFDWKRFRTGIYKGGIVFLCLALVYLAGWLNQDIMAFEVSGQTVNLMQAVYFIIFAGYVYYGSNTITKFTKILTSKTATETDEPPSLT
;
A
#
# COMPACT_ATOMS: atom_id res chain seq x y z
N MET A 1 17.91 10.86 -5.44
CA MET A 1 17.21 11.25 -4.19
C MET A 1 15.70 11.08 -4.28
N THR A 2 15.04 11.54 -5.34
CA THR A 2 13.58 11.39 -5.54
C THR A 2 13.09 9.94 -5.48
N THR A 3 13.77 9.01 -6.15
CA THR A 3 13.41 7.57 -6.14
C THR A 3 13.45 6.95 -4.74
N LEU A 4 14.40 7.35 -3.90
CA LEU A 4 14.54 6.83 -2.54
C LEU A 4 13.39 7.31 -1.65
N TYR A 5 13.07 8.62 -1.68
CA TYR A 5 11.93 9.15 -0.94
C TYR A 5 10.62 8.52 -1.39
N LEU A 6 10.46 8.28 -2.69
CA LEU A 6 9.29 7.57 -3.23
C LEU A 6 9.21 6.13 -2.73
N ALA A 7 10.34 5.42 -2.68
CA ALA A 7 10.41 4.06 -2.14
C ALA A 7 9.99 4.03 -0.67
N ILE A 8 10.56 4.92 0.15
CA ILE A 8 10.22 5.05 1.57
C ILE A 8 8.73 5.35 1.74
N GLY A 9 8.19 6.31 0.97
CA GLY A 9 6.77 6.65 1.02
C GLY A 9 5.86 5.48 0.62
N LEU A 10 6.26 4.65 -0.36
CA LEU A 10 5.53 3.44 -0.71
C LEU A 10 5.48 2.44 0.46
N ILE A 11 6.58 2.25 1.20
CA ILE A 11 6.60 1.39 2.40
C ILE A 11 5.65 1.91 3.47
N ILE A 12 5.62 3.23 3.68
CA ILE A 12 4.68 3.87 4.59
C ILE A 12 3.24 3.60 4.14
N LEU A 13 2.92 3.74 2.85
CA LEU A 13 1.58 3.43 2.32
C LEU A 13 1.18 1.97 2.49
N ILE A 14 2.11 1.02 2.35
CA ILE A 14 1.86 -0.40 2.61
C ILE A 14 1.51 -0.61 4.09
N ALA A 15 2.27 0.00 4.99
CA ALA A 15 2.01 -0.07 6.43
C ALA A 15 0.62 0.51 6.78
N VAL A 16 0.31 1.71 6.28
CA VAL A 16 -1.01 2.33 6.44
C VAL A 16 -2.12 1.42 5.89
N ASN A 17 -1.91 0.79 4.74
CA ASN A 17 -2.88 -0.14 4.16
C ASN A 17 -3.17 -1.36 5.04
N ILE A 18 -2.17 -1.89 5.73
CA ILE A 18 -2.32 -3.00 6.68
C ILE A 18 -3.12 -2.50 7.90
N ILE A 19 -2.76 -1.34 8.45
CA ILE A 19 -3.43 -0.72 9.61
C ILE A 19 -4.91 -0.45 9.31
N LEU A 20 -5.21 0.21 8.19
CA LEU A 20 -6.61 0.49 7.79
C LEU A 20 -7.40 -0.79 7.53
N GLY A 21 -6.74 -1.83 6.99
CA GLY A 21 -7.34 -3.15 6.82
C GLY A 21 -7.72 -3.79 8.16
N SER A 22 -6.82 -3.72 9.16
CA SER A 22 -7.12 -4.19 10.52
C SER A 22 -8.21 -3.37 11.21
N LEU A 23 -8.21 -2.04 11.07
CA LEU A 23 -9.25 -1.17 11.64
C LEU A 23 -10.64 -1.51 11.09
N THR A 24 -10.73 -1.70 9.77
CA THR A 24 -12.00 -2.12 9.13
C THR A 24 -12.48 -3.48 9.67
N ALA A 25 -11.57 -4.42 9.88
CA ALA A 25 -11.90 -5.74 10.43
C ALA A 25 -12.32 -5.68 11.92
N ILE A 26 -11.70 -4.79 12.70
CA ILE A 26 -12.07 -4.54 14.10
C ILE A 26 -13.49 -3.97 14.18
N PHE A 27 -13.84 -2.98 13.36
CA PHE A 27 -15.20 -2.41 13.35
C PHE A 27 -16.27 -3.40 12.88
N GLY A 28 -15.90 -4.36 12.04
CA GLY A 28 -16.78 -5.45 11.62
C GLY A 28 -16.75 -6.69 12.53
N ASN A 29 -16.18 -6.61 13.73
CA ASN A 29 -15.97 -7.71 14.67
C ASN A 29 -15.41 -9.02 14.03
N SER A 30 -14.58 -8.86 13.00
CA SER A 30 -14.04 -9.95 12.16
C SER A 30 -12.53 -9.90 12.09
N PHE A 31 -11.90 -9.37 13.14
CA PHE A 31 -10.45 -9.27 13.21
C PHE A 31 -9.81 -10.67 13.30
N ASP A 32 -8.94 -10.97 12.35
CA ASP A 32 -8.19 -12.22 12.29
C ASP A 32 -6.68 -11.93 12.40
N TRP A 33 -6.08 -12.43 13.47
CA TRP A 33 -4.64 -12.30 13.72
C TRP A 33 -3.79 -12.95 12.62
N LYS A 34 -4.23 -14.06 12.02
CA LYS A 34 -3.54 -14.71 10.90
C LYS A 34 -3.52 -13.79 9.68
N ARG A 35 -4.63 -13.10 9.41
CA ARG A 35 -4.75 -12.14 8.30
C ARG A 35 -3.83 -10.94 8.50
N PHE A 36 -3.77 -10.39 9.72
CA PHE A 36 -2.87 -9.28 10.06
C PHE A 36 -1.39 -9.67 9.87
N ARG A 37 -0.97 -10.81 10.43
CA ARG A 37 0.40 -11.33 10.26
C ARG A 37 0.75 -11.58 8.80
N THR A 38 -0.18 -12.13 8.02
CA THR A 38 0.00 -12.31 6.57
C THR A 38 0.23 -10.98 5.87
N GLY A 39 -0.48 -9.92 6.28
CA GLY A 39 -0.23 -8.56 5.84
C GLY A 39 1.21 -8.10 6.12
N ILE A 40 1.70 -8.32 7.34
CA ILE A 40 3.08 -7.97 7.73
C ILE A 40 4.11 -8.74 6.90
N TYR A 41 3.97 -10.07 6.76
CA TYR A 41 4.90 -10.87 5.97
C TYR A 41 4.93 -10.43 4.51
N LYS A 42 3.76 -10.19 3.89
CA LYS A 42 3.67 -9.66 2.53
C LYS A 42 4.33 -8.29 2.41
N GLY A 43 4.07 -7.39 3.37
CA GLY A 43 4.70 -6.07 3.41
C GLY A 43 6.23 -6.13 3.53
N GLY A 44 6.76 -7.02 4.38
CA GLY A 44 8.19 -7.23 4.55
C GLY A 44 8.86 -7.80 3.29
N ILE A 45 8.20 -8.74 2.60
CA ILE A 45 8.69 -9.26 1.31
C ILE A 45 8.74 -8.14 0.27
N VAL A 46 7.67 -7.34 0.15
CA VAL A 46 7.64 -6.19 -0.77
C VAL A 46 8.75 -5.19 -0.45
N PHE A 47 8.98 -4.89 0.84
CA PHE A 47 10.10 -4.04 1.26
C PHE A 47 11.44 -4.57 0.77
N LEU A 48 11.72 -5.86 1.00
CA LEU A 48 12.97 -6.48 0.58
C LEU A 48 13.12 -6.45 -0.96
N CYS A 49 12.05 -6.76 -1.70
CA CYS A 49 12.06 -6.69 -3.16
C CYS A 49 12.36 -5.28 -3.67
N LEU A 50 11.72 -4.25 -3.11
CA LEU A 50 11.94 -2.86 -3.52
C LEU A 50 13.36 -2.39 -3.19
N ALA A 51 13.91 -2.79 -2.04
CA ALA A 51 15.29 -2.50 -1.68
C ALA A 51 16.28 -3.13 -2.67
N LEU A 52 16.07 -4.40 -3.06
CA LEU A 52 16.91 -5.09 -4.03
C LEU A 52 16.80 -4.49 -5.44
N VAL A 53 15.59 -4.15 -5.89
CA VAL A 53 15.36 -3.50 -7.19
C VAL A 53 16.01 -2.11 -7.22
N TYR A 54 15.87 -1.34 -6.13
CA TYR A 54 16.53 -0.04 -6.00
C TYR A 54 18.06 -0.17 -6.05
N LEU A 55 18.61 -1.13 -5.31
CA LEU A 55 20.04 -1.41 -5.30
C LEU A 55 20.53 -1.79 -6.71
N ALA A 56 19.83 -2.69 -7.41
CA ALA A 56 20.18 -3.10 -8.76
C ALA A 56 20.20 -1.93 -9.75
N GLY A 57 19.19 -1.05 -9.68
CA GLY A 57 19.14 0.17 -10.51
C GLY A 57 20.25 1.16 -10.16
N TRP A 58 20.60 1.28 -8.87
CA TRP A 58 21.64 2.19 -8.40
C TRP A 58 23.04 1.75 -8.83
N LEU A 59 23.32 0.44 -8.78
CA LEU A 59 24.59 -0.10 -9.25
C LEU A 59 24.80 0.06 -10.77
N ASN A 60 23.72 0.11 -11.55
CA ASN A 60 23.77 0.06 -13.01
C ASN A 60 23.13 1.28 -13.68
N GLN A 61 23.34 2.47 -13.12
CA GLN A 61 22.70 3.71 -13.57
C GLN A 61 23.07 4.13 -15.00
N ASP A 62 24.24 3.70 -15.48
CA ASP A 62 24.75 4.03 -16.81
C ASP A 62 24.15 3.15 -17.92
N ILE A 63 23.42 2.08 -17.56
CA ILE A 63 22.75 1.23 -18.53
C ILE A 63 21.47 1.92 -19.01
N MET A 64 21.41 2.17 -20.32
CA MET A 64 20.20 2.63 -20.99
C MET A 64 19.22 1.46 -21.10
N ALA A 65 18.06 1.59 -20.49
CA ALA A 65 17.09 0.51 -20.41
C ALA A 65 16.25 0.42 -21.69
N PHE A 66 15.65 1.54 -22.11
CA PHE A 66 14.83 1.62 -23.33
C PHE A 66 14.57 3.08 -23.72
N GLU A 67 14.12 3.30 -24.95
CA GLU A 67 13.74 4.62 -25.46
C GLU A 67 12.21 4.74 -25.51
N VAL A 68 11.67 5.84 -24.99
CA VAL A 68 10.23 6.16 -25.07
C VAL A 68 10.08 7.53 -25.68
N SER A 69 9.41 7.62 -26.83
CA SER A 69 9.10 8.90 -27.48
C SER A 69 10.31 9.80 -27.74
N GLY A 70 11.46 9.21 -28.13
CA GLY A 70 12.71 9.95 -28.35
C GLY A 70 13.49 10.28 -27.07
N GLN A 71 12.99 9.87 -25.90
CA GLN A 71 13.67 10.05 -24.63
C GLN A 71 14.26 8.72 -24.15
N THR A 72 15.58 8.69 -23.97
CA THR A 72 16.24 7.51 -23.43
C THR A 72 16.05 7.43 -21.93
N VAL A 73 15.51 6.29 -21.48
CA VAL A 73 15.26 5.99 -20.08
C VAL A 73 16.39 5.09 -19.57
N ASN A 74 17.11 5.55 -18.56
CA ASN A 74 18.13 4.73 -17.91
C ASN A 74 17.51 3.79 -16.85
N LEU A 75 18.32 2.86 -16.34
CA LEU A 75 17.82 1.84 -15.42
C LEU A 75 17.29 2.42 -14.10
N MET A 76 17.90 3.48 -13.57
CA MET A 76 17.41 4.15 -12.36
C MET A 76 16.05 4.83 -12.59
N GLN A 77 15.81 5.38 -13.77
CA GLN A 77 14.52 5.93 -14.16
C GLN A 77 13.47 4.83 -14.35
N ALA A 78 13.85 3.68 -14.92
CA ALA A 78 12.96 2.51 -14.99
C ALA A 78 12.54 2.05 -13.58
N VAL A 79 13.49 1.99 -12.62
CA VAL A 79 13.20 1.70 -11.21
C VAL A 79 12.25 2.74 -10.59
N TYR A 80 12.44 4.03 -10.89
CA TYR A 80 11.52 5.07 -10.45
C TYR A 80 10.08 4.78 -10.90
N PHE A 81 9.87 4.40 -12.16
CA PHE A 81 8.53 4.09 -12.67
C PHE A 81 7.90 2.87 -11.99
N ILE A 82 8.68 1.83 -11.70
CA ILE A 82 8.20 0.64 -10.97
C ILE A 82 7.72 1.05 -9.56
N ILE A 83 8.54 1.81 -8.84
CA ILE A 83 8.22 2.27 -7.48
C ILE A 83 7.02 3.23 -7.52
N PHE A 84 6.97 4.12 -8.51
CA PHE A 84 5.85 5.05 -8.70
C PHE A 84 4.52 4.34 -8.97
N ALA A 85 4.52 3.33 -9.86
CA ALA A 85 3.33 2.53 -10.13
C ALA A 85 2.83 1.83 -8.86
N GLY A 86 3.76 1.27 -8.06
CA GLY A 86 3.44 0.72 -6.74
C GLY A 86 2.83 1.78 -5.81
N TYR A 87 3.43 2.96 -5.76
CA TYR A 87 2.95 4.08 -4.94
C TYR A 87 1.52 4.47 -5.30
N VAL A 88 1.22 4.62 -6.58
CA VAL A 88 -0.13 4.94 -7.07
C VAL A 88 -1.13 3.85 -6.69
N TYR A 89 -0.77 2.57 -6.87
CA TYR A 89 -1.63 1.44 -6.52
C TYR A 89 -1.97 1.41 -5.02
N TYR A 90 -0.95 1.47 -4.15
CA TYR A 90 -1.18 1.47 -2.70
C TYR A 90 -1.82 2.77 -2.20
N GLY A 91 -1.55 3.90 -2.84
CA GLY A 91 -2.21 5.18 -2.57
C GLY A 91 -3.71 5.10 -2.85
N SER A 92 -4.09 4.57 -4.01
CA SER A 92 -5.51 4.34 -4.36
C SER A 92 -6.21 3.42 -3.36
N ASN A 93 -5.58 2.28 -3.01
CA ASN A 93 -6.13 1.36 -2.01
C ASN A 93 -6.28 2.01 -0.62
N THR A 94 -5.33 2.86 -0.23
CA THR A 94 -5.38 3.63 1.03
C THR A 94 -6.60 4.54 1.04
N ILE A 95 -6.80 5.31 -0.02
CA ILE A 95 -7.96 6.21 -0.17
C ILE A 95 -9.26 5.42 -0.06
N THR A 96 -9.39 4.31 -0.79
CA THR A 96 -10.61 3.48 -0.72
C THR A 96 -10.91 2.98 0.68
N LYS A 97 -9.92 2.46 1.41
CA LYS A 97 -10.10 1.96 2.79
C LYS A 97 -10.42 3.09 3.77
N PHE A 98 -9.74 4.21 3.63
CA PHE A 98 -9.95 5.37 4.48
C PHE A 98 -11.36 5.93 4.32
N THR A 99 -11.82 6.12 3.07
CA THR A 99 -13.19 6.55 2.78
C THR A 99 -14.23 5.56 3.28
N LYS A 100 -13.96 4.25 3.20
CA LYS A 100 -14.85 3.23 3.76
C LYS A 100 -15.03 3.38 5.27
N ILE A 101 -13.95 3.66 6.01
CA ILE A 101 -14.00 3.89 7.45
C ILE A 101 -14.78 5.17 7.78
N LEU A 102 -14.58 6.24 7.00
CA LEU A 102 -15.31 7.50 7.22
C LEU A 102 -16.81 7.40 6.92
N THR A 103 -17.19 6.55 5.97
CA THR A 103 -18.59 6.43 5.50
C THR A 103 -19.34 5.24 6.09
N SER A 104 -18.67 4.32 6.80
CA SER A 104 -19.35 3.28 7.56
C SER A 104 -20.12 3.92 8.70
N LYS A 105 -21.44 4.08 8.56
CA LYS A 105 -22.35 4.43 9.66
C LYS A 105 -22.07 3.47 10.82
N THR A 106 -21.81 4.01 12.00
CA THR A 106 -21.96 3.28 13.26
C THR A 106 -23.38 2.70 13.25
N ALA A 107 -23.51 1.39 13.04
CA ALA A 107 -24.77 0.70 13.23
C ALA A 107 -25.01 0.69 14.75
N THR A 108 -25.63 1.74 15.26
CA THR A 108 -26.23 1.72 16.58
C THR A 108 -27.39 0.73 16.49
N GLU A 109 -27.25 -0.39 17.18
CA GLU A 109 -28.36 -1.30 17.45
C GLU A 109 -29.47 -0.52 18.15
N THR A 110 -30.64 -0.45 17.53
CA THR A 110 -31.92 -0.34 18.23
C THR A 110 -32.88 -1.28 17.52
N ASP A 111 -32.68 -2.57 17.75
CA ASP A 111 -33.74 -3.57 17.65
C ASP A 111 -34.09 -3.99 19.08
N GLU A 112 -34.77 -3.09 19.80
CA GLU A 112 -35.53 -3.50 20.99
C GLU A 112 -36.99 -3.63 20.53
N PRO A 113 -37.54 -4.86 20.42
CA PRO A 113 -38.95 -5.02 20.10
C PRO A 113 -39.81 -4.49 21.28
N PRO A 114 -40.93 -3.80 21.01
CA PRO A 114 -41.77 -3.28 22.08
C PRO A 114 -42.29 -4.42 22.95
N SER A 115 -41.97 -4.35 24.25
CA SER A 115 -42.56 -5.20 25.27
C SER A 115 -44.07 -4.99 25.30
N LEU A 116 -44.83 -6.03 24.95
CA LEU A 116 -46.28 -6.06 25.16
C LEU A 116 -46.54 -6.28 26.66
N THR A 117 -46.94 -5.22 27.35
CA THR A 117 -47.71 -5.28 28.61
C THR A 117 -49.00 -4.52 28.44
#